data_AF-A0AAJ0FGI3-F1
#
_entry.id   AF-A0AAJ0FGI3-F1
#
_cell.length_a   1.000
_cell.length_b   1.000
_cell.length_c   1.000
_cell.angle_alpha   90.00
_cell.angle_beta   90.00
_cell.angle_gamma   90.00
#
_symmetry.space_group_name_H-M   'P 1'
#
loop_
_entity.id
_entity.type
_entity.pdbx_description
1 polymer ?
#
loop_
_entity_poly.entity_id
_entity_poly.type
_entity_poly.pdbx_seq_one_letter_code
_entity_poly.pdbx_strand_id
1 'polypeptide(L)'
;MPLRMPRFPSDTATELGTRWAFSSPRRPSSKKMPFQLSWLHISAVVLLVLSSALLNRGESTRQEPLACVSHDQPNPLAERFPNNATGVLNATLAIIPIPLATARRLIPAQYGILEKAYRALLPDFPEDMYPVMVQAAHDHDVQFRAYGITIDDFSRVGFEFPFLDLLGDGYSSFRWAPHQLITADHMIALQGSRDYGTVVSPAEWEPTCDAYRALPNGNSFFKGKSLSSDEFVEVEMAALRDIELNPYPLDLFKNITNQPTFANASTCDNMIRWFNTSMSVGDFAPRVVRGRVRANAFPYEGVEKEWTGVYGVQVATPFIENNYLDCRTMRGYAGTGGLGDSFVEDIGSSWGSEL
;
A
#
# COMPACT_ATOMS: atom_id res chain seq x y z
N MET A 1 -29.25 0.99 2.22
CA MET A 1 -29.63 -0.36 2.68
C MET A 1 -28.39 -1.04 3.23
N PRO A 2 -28.35 -1.51 4.49
CA PRO A 2 -27.14 -2.10 5.03
C PRO A 2 -26.94 -3.51 4.42
N LEU A 3 -25.80 -3.71 3.78
CA LEU A 3 -25.36 -5.00 3.27
C LEU A 3 -25.03 -5.91 4.47
N ARG A 4 -25.80 -6.99 4.65
CA ARG A 4 -25.47 -8.08 5.57
C ARG A 4 -24.28 -8.85 5.01
N MET A 5 -23.18 -8.89 5.77
CA MET A 5 -22.07 -9.80 5.48
C MET A 5 -22.49 -11.27 5.68
N PRO A 6 -21.93 -12.21 4.89
CA PRO A 6 -22.14 -13.64 5.06
C PRO A 6 -21.46 -14.19 6.32
N ARG A 7 -22.13 -15.11 7.01
CA ARG A 7 -21.57 -15.89 8.12
C ARG A 7 -20.68 -17.01 7.56
N PHE A 8 -19.48 -17.13 8.08
CA PHE A 8 -18.64 -18.32 7.89
C PHE A 8 -19.25 -19.54 8.61
N PRO A 9 -19.26 -20.74 8.00
CA PRO A 9 -19.65 -21.96 8.69
C PRO A 9 -18.56 -22.41 9.67
N SER A 10 -18.98 -22.75 10.88
CA SER A 10 -18.16 -23.44 11.88
C SER A 10 -17.96 -24.90 11.47
N ASP A 11 -16.72 -25.31 11.26
CA ASP A 11 -16.38 -26.70 10.98
C ASP A 11 -16.71 -27.62 12.16
N THR A 12 -17.49 -28.65 11.85
CA THR A 12 -17.81 -29.80 12.68
C THR A 12 -16.60 -30.73 12.79
N ALA A 13 -16.03 -30.84 13.99
CA ALA A 13 -15.06 -31.87 14.34
C ALA A 13 -15.75 -33.25 14.29
N THR A 14 -15.27 -34.12 13.40
CA THR A 14 -15.71 -35.51 13.31
C THR A 14 -14.76 -36.39 14.11
N GLU A 15 -15.32 -37.12 15.06
CA GLU A 15 -14.66 -38.15 15.86
C GLU A 15 -14.07 -39.26 14.98
N LEU A 16 -12.82 -39.64 15.27
CA LEU A 16 -12.26 -40.93 14.85
C LEU A 16 -11.59 -41.58 16.05
N GLY A 17 -12.36 -42.44 16.71
CA GLY A 17 -11.90 -43.32 17.76
C GLY A 17 -10.97 -44.39 17.22
N THR A 18 -9.85 -44.62 17.91
CA THR A 18 -9.09 -45.86 17.76
C THR A 18 -8.77 -46.41 19.15
N ARG A 19 -9.33 -47.57 19.45
CA ARG A 19 -9.07 -48.40 20.63
C ARG A 19 -7.65 -48.95 20.57
N TRP A 20 -6.90 -48.83 21.68
CA TRP A 20 -5.79 -49.72 21.99
C TRP A 20 -5.91 -50.19 23.44
N ALA A 21 -5.82 -51.51 23.60
CA ALA A 21 -6.00 -52.24 24.84
C ALA A 21 -4.63 -52.67 25.41
N PHE A 22 -4.51 -52.54 26.74
CA PHE A 22 -3.63 -53.23 27.69
C PHE A 22 -2.13 -53.40 27.40
N SER A 23 -1.31 -52.78 28.27
CA SER A 23 -0.46 -53.54 29.21
C SER A 23 0.11 -52.61 30.29
N SER A 24 0.09 -53.09 31.53
CA SER A 24 0.55 -52.37 32.72
C SER A 24 1.97 -52.83 33.10
N PRO A 25 2.96 -51.92 33.23
CA PRO A 25 4.23 -52.24 33.86
C PRO A 25 4.27 -51.76 35.32
N ARG A 26 4.84 -52.64 36.15
CA ARG A 26 5.01 -52.54 37.60
C ARG A 26 5.75 -51.27 38.05
N ARG A 27 5.31 -50.68 39.16
CA ARG A 27 6.03 -49.64 39.93
C ARG A 27 7.40 -50.15 40.40
N PRO A 28 8.50 -49.43 40.15
CA PRO A 28 9.72 -49.59 40.92
C PRO A 28 9.71 -48.69 42.17
N SER A 29 10.15 -49.29 43.26
CA SER A 29 10.38 -48.72 44.58
C SER A 29 11.33 -47.51 44.55
N SER A 30 10.90 -46.43 45.18
CA SER A 30 11.73 -45.27 45.57
C SER A 30 12.91 -45.70 46.43
N LYS A 31 14.14 -45.50 45.93
CA LYS A 31 15.36 -45.40 46.75
C LYS A 31 15.89 -43.97 46.62
N LYS A 32 15.85 -43.23 47.73
CA LYS A 32 16.49 -41.92 47.85
C LYS A 32 18.02 -42.11 47.77
N MET A 33 18.66 -41.51 46.78
CA MET A 33 20.11 -41.31 46.79
C MET A 33 20.43 -39.92 47.38
N PRO A 34 21.48 -39.79 48.21
CA PRO A 34 21.98 -38.49 48.64
C PRO A 34 22.70 -37.81 47.47
N PHE A 35 22.24 -36.61 47.13
CA PHE A 35 22.85 -35.73 46.13
C PHE A 35 24.14 -35.14 46.74
N GLN A 36 25.30 -35.73 46.41
CA GLN A 36 26.60 -35.11 46.70
C GLN A 36 26.95 -34.14 45.56
N LEU A 37 26.73 -32.84 45.79
CA LEU A 37 27.25 -31.79 44.91
C LEU A 37 28.79 -31.76 45.05
N SER A 38 29.46 -32.26 44.02
CA SER A 38 30.91 -32.09 43.85
C SER A 38 31.22 -30.62 43.56
N TRP A 39 32.18 -30.05 44.31
CA TRP A 39 32.69 -28.68 44.18
C TRP A 39 33.19 -28.32 42.77
N LEU A 40 33.45 -29.31 41.91
CA LEU A 40 33.82 -29.10 40.51
C LEU A 40 32.70 -28.53 39.64
N HIS A 41 31.43 -28.71 40.02
CA HIS A 41 30.28 -28.21 39.24
C HIS A 41 29.98 -26.73 39.50
N ILE A 42 30.37 -26.22 40.67
CA ILE A 42 30.21 -24.80 41.01
C ILE A 42 31.21 -23.94 40.22
N SER A 43 32.40 -24.48 39.91
CA SER A 43 33.42 -23.75 39.15
C SER A 43 33.07 -23.58 37.66
N ALA A 44 32.36 -24.53 37.05
CA ALA A 44 31.98 -24.44 35.63
C ALA A 44 30.84 -23.45 35.39
N VAL A 45 29.87 -23.36 36.32
CA VAL A 45 28.75 -22.41 36.21
C VAL A 45 29.21 -20.97 36.44
N VAL A 46 30.13 -20.74 37.39
CA VAL A 46 30.69 -19.40 37.63
C VAL A 46 31.53 -18.91 36.44
N LEU A 47 32.29 -19.78 35.78
CA LEU A 47 33.04 -19.43 34.56
C LEU A 47 32.13 -19.15 33.35
N LEU A 48 31.01 -19.87 33.20
CA LEU A 48 30.01 -19.62 32.14
C LEU A 48 29.26 -18.29 32.34
N VAL A 49 28.97 -17.91 33.58
CA VAL A 49 28.32 -16.62 33.91
C VAL A 49 29.28 -15.43 33.75
N LEU A 50 30.57 -15.60 34.09
CA LEU A 50 31.59 -14.56 33.88
C LEU A 50 31.94 -14.37 32.40
N SER A 51 31.88 -15.43 31.58
CA SER A 51 32.11 -15.35 30.13
C SER A 51 30.98 -14.63 29.40
N SER A 52 29.73 -14.81 29.85
CA SER A 52 28.57 -14.11 29.30
C SER A 52 28.48 -12.64 29.75
N ALA A 53 29.01 -12.31 30.93
CA ALA A 53 29.14 -10.92 31.38
C ALA A 53 30.25 -10.13 30.63
N LEU A 54 31.31 -10.80 30.16
CA LEU A 54 32.40 -10.18 29.40
C LEU A 54 32.10 -10.08 27.89
N LEU A 55 31.28 -10.98 27.33
CA LEU A 55 30.81 -10.87 25.94
C LEU A 55 29.71 -9.81 25.75
N ASN A 56 29.03 -9.38 26.82
CA ASN A 56 28.06 -8.28 26.79
C ASN A 56 28.66 -6.88 26.97
N ARG A 57 29.99 -6.76 27.12
CA ARG A 57 30.70 -5.47 27.19
C ARG A 57 31.38 -5.05 25.89
N GLY A 58 31.11 -5.77 24.80
CA GLY A 58 31.28 -5.20 23.48
C GLY A 58 30.19 -4.16 23.26
N GLU A 59 30.40 -2.93 23.74
CA GLU A 59 29.73 -1.74 23.21
C GLU A 59 30.15 -1.61 21.74
N SER A 60 29.54 -2.42 20.89
CA SER A 60 29.28 -2.03 19.53
C SER A 60 28.44 -0.78 19.67
N THR A 61 29.03 0.38 19.36
CA THR A 61 28.30 1.57 18.97
C THR A 61 27.48 1.22 17.72
N ARG A 62 26.40 0.45 17.89
CA ARG A 62 25.24 0.55 17.03
C ARG A 62 24.75 1.96 17.29
N GLN A 63 25.19 2.86 16.44
CA GLN A 63 24.49 4.10 16.19
C GLN A 63 23.07 3.65 15.84
N GLU A 64 22.16 3.70 16.82
CA GLU A 64 20.72 3.62 16.57
C GLU A 64 20.50 4.51 15.35
N PRO A 65 19.99 3.98 14.23
CA PRO A 65 19.64 4.83 13.11
C PRO A 65 18.81 5.95 13.71
N LEU A 66 19.17 7.21 13.45
CA LEU A 66 18.34 8.35 13.82
C LEU A 66 16.91 7.97 13.40
N ALA A 67 16.05 7.70 14.38
CA ALA A 67 14.70 7.24 14.13
C ALA A 67 14.09 8.28 13.20
N CYS A 68 13.81 7.84 11.98
CA CYS A 68 13.39 8.73 10.94
C CYS A 68 11.93 9.06 11.22
N VAL A 69 11.65 10.33 11.49
CA VAL A 69 10.32 10.81 11.90
C VAL A 69 9.62 11.34 10.66
N SER A 70 8.55 10.67 10.24
CA SER A 70 7.70 11.14 9.14
C SER A 70 7.06 12.49 9.50
N HIS A 71 6.94 13.38 8.51
CA HIS A 71 6.24 14.65 8.63
C HIS A 71 4.77 14.60 8.20
N ASP A 72 4.23 13.39 7.96
CA ASP A 72 2.84 13.22 7.57
C ASP A 72 1.87 13.49 8.72
N GLN A 73 0.64 13.87 8.36
CA GLN A 73 -0.45 14.08 9.31
C GLN A 73 -1.06 12.73 9.72
N PRO A 74 -1.52 12.59 10.97
CA PRO A 74 -2.12 11.35 11.47
C PRO A 74 -3.40 10.98 10.71
N ASN A 75 -3.72 9.68 10.72
CA ASN A 75 -4.89 9.11 10.06
C ASN A 75 -6.21 9.55 10.74
N PRO A 76 -7.04 10.38 10.08
CA PRO A 76 -8.27 10.89 10.66
C PRO A 76 -9.43 9.87 10.62
N LEU A 77 -9.24 8.72 9.97
CA LEU A 77 -10.30 7.74 9.71
C LEU A 77 -10.26 6.54 10.65
N ALA A 78 -9.15 6.30 11.35
CA ALA A 78 -8.97 5.14 12.22
C ALA A 78 -10.08 5.00 13.28
N GLU A 79 -10.50 6.11 13.91
CA GLU A 79 -11.55 6.08 14.94
C GLU A 79 -12.95 5.87 14.35
N ARG A 80 -13.21 6.40 13.16
CA ARG A 80 -14.53 6.36 12.53
C ARG A 80 -14.81 5.04 11.83
N PHE A 81 -13.77 4.39 11.30
CA PHE A 81 -13.86 3.13 10.58
C PHE A 81 -12.97 2.08 11.23
N PRO A 82 -13.20 1.74 12.51
CA PRO A 82 -12.26 0.90 13.25
C PRO A 82 -12.22 -0.53 12.73
N ASN A 83 -13.25 -0.97 12.00
CA ASN A 83 -13.35 -2.31 11.40
C ASN A 83 -12.79 -2.38 9.98
N ASN A 84 -12.19 -1.31 9.47
CA ASN A 84 -11.54 -1.28 8.17
C ASN A 84 -10.04 -1.03 8.36
N ALA A 85 -9.25 -1.43 7.35
CA ALA A 85 -7.92 -0.88 7.19
C ALA A 85 -8.07 0.58 6.72
N THR A 86 -7.48 1.51 7.47
CA THR A 86 -7.44 2.93 7.12
C THR A 86 -6.03 3.44 7.22
N GLY A 87 -5.72 4.53 6.54
CA GLY A 87 -4.40 5.14 6.59
C GLY A 87 -4.37 6.44 5.82
N VAL A 88 -3.16 6.95 5.62
CA VAL A 88 -2.88 8.14 4.81
C VAL A 88 -1.95 7.74 3.67
N LEU A 89 -2.27 8.21 2.47
CA LEU A 89 -1.37 8.15 1.33
C LEU A 89 -0.91 9.55 0.98
N ASN A 90 0.32 9.89 1.34
CA ASN A 90 1.00 11.05 0.81
C ASN A 90 1.75 10.65 -0.46
N ALA A 91 1.30 11.16 -1.61
CA ALA A 91 1.73 10.64 -2.89
C ALA A 91 2.00 11.72 -3.93
N THR A 92 2.97 11.44 -4.79
CA THR A 92 3.03 12.02 -6.14
C THR A 92 2.26 11.10 -7.10
N LEU A 93 1.19 11.63 -7.69
CA LEU A 93 0.39 10.98 -8.73
C LEU A 93 0.71 11.66 -10.05
N ALA A 94 1.25 10.92 -11.02
CA ALA A 94 1.72 11.49 -12.28
C ALA A 94 1.18 10.70 -13.48
N ILE A 95 0.78 11.40 -14.55
CA ILE A 95 0.30 10.76 -15.78
C ILE A 95 1.40 10.78 -16.83
N ILE A 96 1.70 9.60 -17.35
CA ILE A 96 2.61 9.40 -18.49
C ILE A 96 1.75 8.96 -19.68
N PRO A 97 1.55 9.84 -20.68
CA PRO A 97 0.94 9.43 -21.94
C PRO A 97 1.87 8.46 -22.66
N ILE A 98 1.35 7.28 -22.99
CA ILE A 98 2.02 6.34 -23.87
C ILE A 98 1.15 6.08 -25.10
N PRO A 99 1.73 5.69 -26.26
CA PRO A 99 0.93 5.28 -27.39
C PRO A 99 -0.03 4.15 -26.98
N LEU A 100 -1.29 4.23 -27.40
CA LEU A 100 -2.32 3.24 -27.13
C LEU A 100 -1.88 1.85 -27.63
N ALA A 101 -1.18 1.79 -28.76
CA ALA A 101 -0.56 0.56 -29.26
C ALA A 101 0.49 -0.02 -28.29
N THR A 102 1.22 0.83 -27.55
CA THR A 102 2.12 0.38 -26.48
C THR A 102 1.33 -0.15 -25.30
N ALA A 103 0.31 0.58 -24.83
CA ALA A 103 -0.56 0.10 -23.75
C ALA A 103 -1.15 -1.29 -24.08
N ARG A 104 -1.57 -1.50 -25.33
CA ARG A 104 -2.08 -2.79 -25.83
C ARG A 104 -1.10 -3.94 -25.82
N ARG A 105 0.20 -3.67 -25.94
CA ARG A 105 1.23 -4.71 -25.82
C ARG A 105 1.53 -5.07 -24.36
N LEU A 106 1.30 -4.13 -23.44
CA LEU A 106 1.61 -4.28 -22.03
C LEU A 106 0.44 -4.89 -21.23
N ILE A 107 -0.78 -4.43 -21.50
CA ILE A 107 -1.99 -4.88 -20.82
C ILE A 107 -2.40 -6.25 -21.39
N PRO A 108 -2.72 -7.25 -20.54
CA PRO A 108 -3.20 -8.55 -21.00
C PRO A 108 -4.39 -8.42 -21.96
N ALA A 109 -4.33 -9.16 -23.08
CA ALA A 109 -5.22 -8.96 -24.22
C ALA A 109 -6.71 -9.16 -23.91
N GLN A 110 -7.04 -9.93 -22.86
CA GLN A 110 -8.40 -10.16 -22.41
C GLN A 110 -9.05 -8.92 -21.77
N TYR A 111 -8.28 -7.91 -21.36
CA TYR A 111 -8.82 -6.70 -20.74
C TYR A 111 -9.03 -5.60 -21.79
N GLY A 112 -10.28 -5.16 -21.92
CA GLY A 112 -10.61 -3.99 -22.73
C GLY A 112 -9.99 -2.71 -22.13
N ILE A 113 -9.84 -1.66 -22.94
CA ILE A 113 -9.48 -0.31 -22.49
C ILE A 113 -10.70 0.52 -22.82
N LEU A 114 -11.23 1.16 -21.80
CA LEU A 114 -12.42 1.99 -21.88
C LEU A 114 -12.02 3.40 -22.32
N GLU A 115 -11.67 3.56 -23.61
CA GLU A 115 -11.23 4.86 -24.14
C GLU A 115 -12.27 5.96 -23.92
N LYS A 116 -13.56 5.63 -24.08
CA LYS A 116 -14.65 6.56 -23.81
C LYS A 116 -14.62 7.09 -22.38
N ALA A 117 -14.21 6.28 -21.40
CA ALA A 117 -14.20 6.66 -19.99
C ALA A 117 -13.13 7.72 -19.72
N TYR A 118 -11.88 7.50 -20.14
CA TYR A 118 -10.83 8.50 -19.88
C TYR A 118 -10.95 9.72 -20.79
N ARG A 119 -11.44 9.58 -22.03
CA ARG A 119 -11.68 10.73 -22.92
C ARG A 119 -12.83 11.62 -22.45
N ALA A 120 -13.80 11.07 -21.71
CA ALA A 120 -14.83 11.88 -21.05
C ALA A 120 -14.25 12.78 -19.94
N LEU A 121 -13.16 12.36 -19.29
CA LEU A 121 -12.45 13.15 -18.28
C LEU A 121 -11.36 14.05 -18.89
N LEU A 122 -10.84 13.67 -20.06
CA LEU A 122 -9.76 14.36 -20.76
C LEU A 122 -10.13 14.53 -22.24
N PRO A 123 -11.05 15.46 -22.58
CA PRO A 123 -11.50 15.64 -23.95
C PRO A 123 -10.36 16.00 -24.92
N ASP A 124 -9.36 16.73 -24.43
CA ASP A 124 -8.18 17.15 -25.19
C ASP A 124 -6.98 16.19 -25.02
N PHE A 125 -7.18 14.99 -24.46
CA PHE A 125 -6.10 14.01 -24.37
C PHE A 125 -5.64 13.62 -25.77
N PRO A 126 -4.31 13.56 -26.03
CA PRO A 126 -3.83 13.30 -27.38
C PRO A 126 -4.45 12.05 -28.00
N GLU A 127 -4.75 12.13 -29.29
CA GLU A 127 -5.21 10.99 -30.08
C GLU A 127 -4.18 9.85 -30.00
N ASP A 128 -4.68 8.60 -30.06
CA ASP A 128 -3.86 7.40 -29.98
C ASP A 128 -2.95 7.28 -28.75
N MET A 129 -3.24 7.99 -27.66
CA MET A 129 -2.53 7.88 -26.38
C MET A 129 -3.41 7.23 -25.29
N TYR A 130 -2.74 6.66 -24.29
CA TYR A 130 -3.31 6.07 -23.09
C TYR A 130 -2.64 6.66 -21.82
N PRO A 131 -3.41 7.02 -20.78
CA PRO A 131 -2.87 7.63 -19.56
C PRO A 131 -2.40 6.56 -18.55
N VAL A 132 -1.12 6.22 -18.57
CA VAL A 132 -0.51 5.42 -17.47
C VAL A 132 -0.33 6.32 -16.26
N MET A 133 -0.67 5.82 -15.06
CA MET A 133 -0.41 6.54 -13.82
C MET A 133 0.82 5.97 -13.12
N VAL A 134 1.72 6.84 -12.69
CA VAL A 134 2.74 6.51 -11.69
C VAL A 134 2.21 6.98 -10.33
N GLN A 135 2.19 6.07 -9.38
CA GLN A 135 1.84 6.36 -7.99
C GLN A 135 3.07 6.12 -7.13
N ALA A 136 3.74 7.20 -6.74
CA ALA A 136 4.87 7.18 -5.81
C ALA A 136 4.38 7.68 -4.45
N ALA A 137 4.23 6.78 -3.48
CA ALA A 137 3.52 7.05 -2.24
C ALA A 137 4.32 6.65 -1.02
N HIS A 138 4.08 7.39 0.06
CA HIS A 138 4.34 7.01 1.43
C HIS A 138 3.00 6.67 2.08
N ASP A 139 2.89 5.44 2.55
CA ASP A 139 1.76 4.88 3.27
C ASP A 139 2.02 5.09 4.76
N HIS A 140 1.23 5.96 5.39
CA HIS A 140 1.43 6.43 6.76
C HIS A 140 0.24 6.10 7.66
N ASP A 141 0.54 5.78 8.92
CA ASP A 141 -0.43 5.58 10.01
C ASP A 141 -1.56 4.60 9.62
N VAL A 142 -1.15 3.49 9.00
CA VAL A 142 -2.05 2.45 8.52
C VAL A 142 -2.50 1.59 9.70
N GLN A 143 -3.80 1.53 9.93
CA GLN A 143 -4.40 0.92 11.12
C GLN A 143 -5.57 0.02 10.77
N PHE A 144 -5.68 -1.06 11.53
CA PHE A 144 -6.91 -1.81 11.72
C PHE A 144 -7.34 -1.67 13.19
N ARG A 145 -7.91 -0.50 13.51
CA ARG A 145 -8.03 -0.01 14.90
C ARG A 145 -8.79 -0.95 15.83
N ALA A 146 -9.90 -1.56 15.38
CA ALA A 146 -10.70 -2.46 16.21
C ALA A 146 -9.94 -3.72 16.68
N TYR A 147 -8.83 -4.04 16.00
CA TYR A 147 -8.02 -5.23 16.28
C TYR A 147 -6.67 -4.85 16.91
N GLY A 148 -6.43 -3.55 17.17
CA GLY A 148 -5.17 -3.06 17.74
C GLY A 148 -3.98 -3.29 16.81
N ILE A 149 -4.20 -3.37 15.51
CA ILE A 149 -3.15 -3.55 14.51
C ILE A 149 -2.77 -2.19 13.94
N THR A 150 -1.48 -1.87 14.00
CA THR A 150 -0.86 -0.77 13.27
C THR A 150 0.20 -1.38 12.37
N ILE A 151 0.26 -0.91 11.14
CA ILE A 151 1.31 -1.24 10.18
C ILE A 151 2.26 -0.04 10.19
N ASP A 152 3.54 -0.31 10.41
CA ASP A 152 4.58 0.72 10.36
C ASP A 152 4.57 1.45 9.00
N ASP A 153 5.12 2.66 8.95
CA ASP A 153 5.11 3.45 7.72
C ASP A 153 5.99 2.81 6.64
N PHE A 154 5.51 2.82 5.40
CA PHE A 154 6.26 2.28 4.27
C PHE A 154 6.06 3.10 3.01
N SER A 155 6.92 2.86 2.02
CA SER A 155 6.88 3.55 0.74
C SER A 155 6.65 2.52 -0.36
N ARG A 156 5.98 2.96 -1.42
CA ARG A 156 5.74 2.16 -2.61
C ARG A 156 5.70 3.00 -3.88
N VAL A 157 6.09 2.37 -4.99
CA VAL A 157 5.97 2.96 -6.32
C VAL A 157 5.70 1.91 -7.37
N GLY A 158 4.83 2.25 -8.32
CA GLY A 158 4.51 1.38 -9.44
C GLY A 158 3.84 2.14 -10.58
N PHE A 159 3.81 1.48 -11.74
CA PHE A 159 3.03 1.90 -12.89
C PHE A 159 1.68 1.21 -12.84
N GLU A 160 0.61 1.98 -12.97
CA GLU A 160 -0.76 1.53 -12.91
C GLU A 160 -1.48 1.87 -14.22
N PHE A 161 -2.31 0.94 -14.68
CA PHE A 161 -3.01 0.99 -15.95
C PHE A 161 -4.52 1.11 -15.66
N PRO A 162 -5.08 2.33 -15.60
CA PRO A 162 -6.49 2.57 -15.31
C PRO A 162 -7.43 2.34 -16.50
N PHE A 163 -8.74 2.44 -16.26
CA PHE A 163 -9.79 2.36 -17.28
C PHE A 163 -9.82 1.02 -18.04
N LEU A 164 -9.54 -0.07 -17.34
CA LEU A 164 -9.60 -1.41 -17.92
C LEU A 164 -10.97 -2.03 -17.71
N ASP A 165 -11.46 -2.67 -18.78
CA ASP A 165 -12.67 -3.49 -18.74
C ASP A 165 -12.29 -4.93 -18.36
N LEU A 166 -12.16 -5.15 -17.06
CA LEU A 166 -11.85 -6.45 -16.50
C LEU A 166 -13.01 -7.45 -16.69
N LEU A 167 -14.26 -6.96 -16.69
CA LEU A 167 -15.46 -7.80 -16.69
C LEU A 167 -16.02 -8.05 -18.10
N GLY A 168 -15.51 -7.35 -19.12
CA GLY A 168 -16.03 -7.40 -20.49
C GLY A 168 -17.42 -6.78 -20.63
N ASP A 169 -17.80 -5.86 -19.74
CA ASP A 169 -19.13 -5.24 -19.74
C ASP A 169 -19.17 -3.88 -20.46
N GLY A 170 -18.01 -3.34 -20.84
CA GLY A 170 -17.87 -2.10 -21.58
C GLY A 170 -18.06 -0.82 -20.76
N TYR A 171 -18.18 -0.88 -19.43
CA TYR A 171 -18.37 0.32 -18.60
C TYR A 171 -17.73 0.28 -17.20
N SER A 172 -17.51 -0.89 -16.59
CA SER A 172 -16.89 -1.00 -15.27
C SER A 172 -15.39 -0.77 -15.38
N SER A 173 -14.89 0.34 -14.83
CA SER A 173 -13.47 0.72 -14.90
C SER A 173 -12.68 0.13 -13.73
N PHE A 174 -11.62 -0.61 -14.07
CA PHE A 174 -10.65 -1.15 -13.13
C PHE A 174 -9.26 -0.60 -13.41
N ARG A 175 -8.40 -0.67 -12.39
CA ARG A 175 -6.99 -0.30 -12.49
C ARG A 175 -6.10 -1.51 -12.28
N TRP A 176 -5.27 -1.80 -13.27
CA TRP A 176 -4.30 -2.89 -13.16
C TRP A 176 -2.97 -2.38 -12.60
N ALA A 177 -2.51 -2.99 -11.51
CA ALA A 177 -1.28 -2.66 -10.81
C ALA A 177 -0.40 -3.92 -10.68
N PRO A 178 0.26 -4.36 -11.77
CA PRO A 178 0.91 -5.66 -11.81
C PRO A 178 2.23 -5.76 -11.04
N HIS A 179 2.93 -4.65 -10.85
CA HIS A 179 4.24 -4.63 -10.20
C HIS A 179 4.40 -3.37 -9.36
N GLN A 180 4.94 -3.54 -8.16
CA GLN A 180 5.31 -2.46 -7.25
C GLN A 180 6.69 -2.70 -6.64
N LEU A 181 7.46 -1.63 -6.46
CA LEU A 181 8.54 -1.59 -5.47
C LEU A 181 7.93 -1.19 -4.13
N ILE A 182 8.27 -1.88 -3.05
CA ILE A 182 7.75 -1.67 -1.69
C ILE A 182 8.90 -1.78 -0.67
N THR A 183 8.88 -0.99 0.41
CA THR A 183 9.85 -1.05 1.52
C THR A 183 10.19 -2.48 1.94
N ALA A 184 11.48 -2.80 1.94
CA ALA A 184 11.95 -4.19 1.97
C ALA A 184 11.78 -4.93 3.31
N ASP A 185 11.80 -4.22 4.43
CA ASP A 185 11.62 -4.78 5.77
C ASP A 185 10.14 -4.80 6.21
N HIS A 186 9.23 -4.41 5.30
CA HIS A 186 7.81 -4.26 5.59
C HIS A 186 6.97 -5.49 5.20
N MET A 187 7.15 -6.60 5.94
CA MET A 187 6.60 -7.90 5.55
C MET A 187 5.07 -7.92 5.35
N ILE A 188 4.30 -7.16 6.15
CA ILE A 188 2.84 -7.08 5.99
C ILE A 188 2.48 -6.41 4.66
N ALA A 189 3.13 -5.30 4.30
CA ALA A 189 2.88 -4.60 3.04
C ALA A 189 3.34 -5.44 1.83
N LEU A 190 4.51 -6.07 1.94
CA LEU A 190 5.03 -6.96 0.89
C LEU A 190 4.10 -8.13 0.62
N GLN A 191 3.60 -8.79 1.68
CA GLN A 191 2.69 -9.93 1.51
C GLN A 191 1.30 -9.48 1.09
N GLY A 192 0.78 -8.39 1.66
CA GLY A 192 -0.51 -7.82 1.30
C GLY A 192 -0.63 -7.56 -0.21
N SER A 193 0.37 -6.91 -0.81
CA SER A 193 0.38 -6.72 -2.28
C SER A 193 0.51 -8.04 -3.06
N ARG A 194 1.34 -8.99 -2.60
CA ARG A 194 1.51 -10.29 -3.27
C ARG A 194 0.24 -11.13 -3.27
N ASP A 195 -0.60 -11.02 -2.23
CA ASP A 195 -1.84 -11.78 -2.12
C ASP A 195 -2.88 -11.37 -3.20
N TYR A 196 -2.77 -10.17 -3.76
CA TYR A 196 -3.53 -9.72 -4.95
C TYR A 196 -2.92 -10.18 -6.28
N GLY A 197 -1.77 -10.85 -6.24
CA GLY A 197 -1.00 -11.29 -7.41
C GLY A 197 -0.06 -10.23 -7.98
N THR A 198 0.17 -9.13 -7.25
CA THR A 198 1.16 -8.11 -7.63
C THR A 198 2.55 -8.70 -7.50
N VAL A 199 3.38 -8.54 -8.53
CA VAL A 199 4.82 -8.79 -8.42
C VAL A 199 5.40 -7.69 -7.52
N VAL A 200 6.14 -8.07 -6.49
CA VAL A 200 6.66 -7.10 -5.51
C VAL A 200 8.17 -7.22 -5.43
N SER A 201 8.84 -6.10 -5.72
CA SER A 201 10.29 -5.95 -5.54
C SER A 201 10.57 -5.22 -4.22
N PRO A 202 11.15 -5.91 -3.21
CA PRO A 202 11.60 -5.26 -1.99
C PRO A 202 12.63 -4.16 -2.31
N ALA A 203 12.43 -2.96 -1.78
CA ALA A 203 13.18 -1.77 -2.16
C ALA A 203 13.67 -0.93 -0.97
N GLU A 204 14.74 -0.17 -1.22
CA GLU A 204 15.20 0.97 -0.41
C GLU A 204 14.75 2.29 -1.01
N TRP A 205 14.71 3.35 -0.19
CA TRP A 205 14.04 4.61 -0.53
C TRP A 205 14.87 5.85 -0.26
N GLU A 206 14.67 6.85 -1.11
CA GLU A 206 15.18 8.20 -0.92
C GLU A 206 14.07 9.23 -1.24
N PRO A 207 13.57 9.99 -0.24
CA PRO A 207 13.85 9.86 1.19
C PRO A 207 13.29 8.56 1.80
N THR A 208 13.74 8.21 3.00
CA THR A 208 13.38 6.96 3.66
C THR A 208 11.98 6.96 4.27
N CYS A 209 11.48 8.10 4.76
CA CYS A 209 10.26 8.17 5.59
C CYS A 209 9.35 9.34 5.26
N ASP A 210 9.49 9.90 4.07
CA ASP A 210 8.62 10.97 3.59
C ASP A 210 8.21 10.65 2.16
N ALA A 211 7.08 11.20 1.72
CA ALA A 211 6.61 11.04 0.34
C ALA A 211 7.56 11.67 -0.70
N TYR A 212 8.37 12.64 -0.30
CA TYR A 212 9.41 13.27 -1.12
C TYR A 212 10.28 14.21 -0.27
N ARG A 213 11.53 14.43 -0.70
CA ARG A 213 12.42 15.44 -0.14
C ARG A 213 12.54 16.65 -1.07
N ALA A 214 12.78 17.82 -0.51
CA ALA A 214 13.16 18.99 -1.29
C ALA A 214 14.63 18.87 -1.77
N LEU A 215 14.86 19.13 -3.05
CA LEU A 215 16.16 19.30 -3.65
C LEU A 215 16.62 20.76 -3.53
N PRO A 216 17.93 21.07 -3.65
CA PRO A 216 18.44 22.43 -3.57
C PRO A 216 17.86 23.41 -4.60
N ASN A 217 17.35 22.90 -5.73
CA ASN A 217 16.68 23.67 -6.77
C ASN A 217 15.19 23.93 -6.47
N GLY A 218 14.67 23.47 -5.33
CA GLY A 218 13.27 23.58 -4.94
C GLY A 218 12.35 22.48 -5.48
N ASN A 219 12.87 21.56 -6.31
CA ASN A 219 12.10 20.41 -6.77
C ASN A 219 11.88 19.42 -5.62
N SER A 220 10.83 18.63 -5.74
CA SER A 220 10.61 17.46 -4.90
C SER A 220 11.21 16.21 -5.57
N PHE A 221 11.71 15.28 -4.77
CA PHE A 221 12.37 14.07 -5.22
C PHE A 221 11.94 12.87 -4.41
N PHE A 222 11.68 11.76 -5.10
CA PHE A 222 11.38 10.45 -4.51
C PHE A 222 11.96 9.34 -5.38
N LYS A 223 12.60 8.35 -4.78
CA LYS A 223 13.21 7.22 -5.48
C LYS A 223 13.07 5.93 -4.69
N GLY A 224 12.61 4.89 -5.37
CA GLY A 224 12.70 3.51 -4.90
C GLY A 224 13.69 2.72 -5.75
N LYS A 225 14.52 1.90 -5.11
CA LYS A 225 15.44 0.98 -5.78
C LYS A 225 15.33 -0.41 -5.18
N SER A 226 15.18 -1.43 -6.02
CA SER A 226 15.13 -2.83 -5.60
C SER A 226 16.43 -3.23 -4.91
N LEU A 227 16.32 -4.03 -3.84
CA LEU A 227 17.46 -4.66 -3.18
C LEU A 227 17.96 -5.93 -3.89
N SER A 228 17.18 -6.45 -4.84
CA SER A 228 17.39 -7.76 -5.46
C SER A 228 17.66 -7.70 -6.97
N SER A 229 17.53 -6.53 -7.58
CA SER A 229 17.68 -6.29 -9.01
C SER A 229 18.12 -4.84 -9.27
N ASP A 230 18.39 -4.51 -10.53
CA ASP A 230 18.69 -3.14 -10.96
C ASP A 230 17.42 -2.28 -11.15
N GLU A 231 16.28 -2.75 -10.67
CA GLU A 231 15.01 -2.04 -10.79
C GLU A 231 14.98 -0.78 -9.95
N PHE A 232 14.49 0.31 -10.55
CA PHE A 232 14.23 1.54 -9.83
C PHE A 232 13.11 2.34 -10.49
N VAL A 233 12.49 3.21 -9.70
CA VAL A 233 11.66 4.31 -10.17
C VAL A 233 12.06 5.57 -9.42
N GLU A 234 12.31 6.64 -10.16
CA GLU A 234 12.74 7.95 -9.67
C GLU A 234 11.78 9.02 -10.21
N VAL A 235 11.29 9.87 -9.32
CA VAL A 235 10.30 10.91 -9.59
C VAL A 235 10.87 12.23 -9.09
N GLU A 236 11.06 13.18 -10.00
CA GLU A 236 11.50 14.54 -9.65
C GLU A 236 10.53 15.56 -10.23
N MET A 237 9.97 16.40 -9.37
CA MET A 237 8.80 17.23 -9.68
C MET A 237 8.98 18.67 -9.19
N ALA A 238 8.79 19.63 -10.09
CA ALA A 238 8.71 21.05 -9.76
C ALA A 238 7.24 21.44 -9.53
N ALA A 239 6.99 22.24 -8.50
CA ALA A 239 5.67 22.83 -8.28
C ALA A 239 5.33 23.82 -9.41
N LEU A 240 4.14 23.69 -9.98
CA LEU A 240 3.61 24.69 -10.90
C LEU A 240 3.00 25.84 -10.09
N ARG A 241 3.26 27.08 -10.52
CA ARG A 241 2.67 28.27 -9.89
C ARG A 241 1.21 28.50 -10.30
N ASP A 242 0.87 28.05 -11.51
CA ASP A 242 -0.44 28.19 -12.11
C ASP A 242 -1.03 26.79 -12.33
N ILE A 243 -2.19 26.55 -11.74
CA ILE A 243 -2.90 25.28 -11.80
C ILE A 243 -3.37 24.96 -13.21
N GLU A 244 -3.67 25.97 -14.01
CA GLU A 244 -4.16 25.84 -15.39
C GLU A 244 -3.07 25.31 -16.36
N LEU A 245 -1.80 25.32 -15.93
CA LEU A 245 -0.71 24.73 -16.70
C LEU A 245 -0.68 23.20 -16.62
N ASN A 246 -1.42 22.58 -15.69
CA ASN A 246 -1.55 21.14 -15.61
C ASN A 246 -2.70 20.67 -16.53
N PRO A 247 -2.42 19.86 -17.58
CA PRO A 247 -3.47 19.36 -18.47
C PRO A 247 -4.37 18.31 -17.82
N TYR A 248 -4.05 17.85 -16.61
CA TYR A 248 -4.78 16.80 -15.91
C TYR A 248 -5.54 17.37 -14.71
N PRO A 249 -6.88 17.45 -14.77
CA PRO A 249 -7.67 17.97 -13.67
C PRO A 249 -7.61 17.01 -12.47
N LEU A 250 -7.83 17.55 -11.26
CA LEU A 250 -7.85 16.74 -10.04
C LEU A 250 -8.86 15.57 -10.12
N ASP A 251 -9.99 15.79 -10.79
CA ASP A 251 -11.03 14.76 -10.98
C ASP A 251 -10.55 13.53 -11.74
N LEU A 252 -9.54 13.66 -12.62
CA LEU A 252 -8.89 12.50 -13.23
C LEU A 252 -8.22 11.64 -12.17
N PHE A 253 -7.42 12.25 -11.29
CA PHE A 253 -6.70 11.53 -10.23
C PHE A 253 -7.66 10.95 -9.20
N LYS A 254 -8.72 11.69 -8.83
CA LYS A 254 -9.80 11.16 -7.98
C LYS A 254 -10.43 9.91 -8.61
N ASN A 255 -10.76 9.97 -9.90
CA ASN A 255 -11.36 8.85 -10.60
C ASN A 255 -10.42 7.63 -10.63
N ILE A 256 -9.20 7.80 -11.16
CA ILE A 256 -8.24 6.70 -11.32
C ILE A 256 -7.94 6.05 -9.97
N THR A 257 -7.65 6.85 -8.94
CA THR A 257 -7.20 6.31 -7.66
C THR A 257 -8.30 5.61 -6.85
N ASN A 258 -9.57 5.86 -7.19
CA ASN A 258 -10.74 5.19 -6.64
C ASN A 258 -11.29 4.10 -7.59
N GLN A 259 -10.55 3.68 -8.62
CA GLN A 259 -10.91 2.48 -9.38
C GLN A 259 -10.51 1.22 -8.58
N PRO A 260 -11.31 0.15 -8.60
CA PRO A 260 -10.93 -1.12 -7.99
C PRO A 260 -9.64 -1.61 -8.64
N THR A 261 -8.68 -1.97 -7.81
CA THR A 261 -7.33 -2.32 -8.23
C THR A 261 -7.16 -3.82 -8.27
N PHE A 262 -6.47 -4.34 -9.27
CA PHE A 262 -6.20 -5.77 -9.41
C PHE A 262 -4.82 -6.03 -10.04
N ALA A 263 -4.29 -7.23 -9.83
CA ALA A 263 -3.11 -7.72 -10.56
C ALA A 263 -3.40 -9.05 -11.29
N ASN A 264 -4.01 -10.02 -10.61
CA ASN A 264 -4.30 -11.36 -11.17
C ASN A 264 -5.75 -11.57 -11.64
N ALA A 265 -6.61 -10.55 -11.55
CA ALA A 265 -8.02 -10.56 -11.94
C ALA A 265 -8.97 -11.45 -11.11
N SER A 266 -8.50 -12.16 -10.08
CA SER A 266 -9.37 -12.93 -9.18
C SER A 266 -9.87 -12.08 -8.02
N THR A 267 -8.96 -11.29 -7.46
CA THR A 267 -9.17 -10.54 -6.23
C THR A 267 -8.89 -9.07 -6.49
N CYS A 268 -9.81 -8.23 -6.07
CA CYS A 268 -9.70 -6.78 -6.20
C CYS A 268 -9.53 -6.15 -4.82
N ASP A 269 -8.64 -5.18 -4.78
CA ASP A 269 -8.62 -4.19 -3.72
C ASP A 269 -9.54 -3.03 -4.10
N ASN A 270 -10.31 -2.54 -3.12
CA ASN A 270 -11.08 -1.32 -3.24
C ASN A 270 -10.67 -0.33 -2.15
N MET A 271 -9.51 0.29 -2.38
CA MET A 271 -9.04 1.45 -1.64
C MET A 271 -9.74 2.72 -2.11
N ILE A 272 -10.54 3.30 -1.21
CA ILE A 272 -11.26 4.55 -1.42
C ILE A 272 -10.41 5.67 -0.84
N ARG A 273 -10.16 6.75 -1.58
CA ARG A 273 -9.35 7.92 -1.18
C ARG A 273 -10.19 9.19 -1.16
N TRP A 274 -10.03 9.98 -0.11
CA TRP A 274 -10.73 11.25 0.05
C TRP A 274 -9.83 12.42 -0.34
N PHE A 275 -10.37 13.32 -1.16
CA PHE A 275 -9.67 14.51 -1.65
C PHE A 275 -10.27 15.84 -1.15
N ASN A 276 -11.27 15.78 -0.27
CA ASN A 276 -11.88 16.94 0.38
C ASN A 276 -11.92 16.75 1.90
N THR A 277 -10.73 16.71 2.50
CA THR A 277 -10.54 16.62 3.96
C THR A 277 -9.55 17.68 4.40
N SER A 278 -9.38 17.88 5.71
CA SER A 278 -8.34 18.77 6.25
C SER A 278 -6.93 18.45 5.73
N MET A 279 -6.68 17.23 5.26
CA MET A 279 -5.39 16.79 4.71
C MET A 279 -5.18 17.15 3.24
N SER A 280 -6.22 17.63 2.56
CA SER A 280 -6.25 17.81 1.11
C SER A 280 -6.96 19.11 0.68
N VAL A 281 -7.11 20.07 1.60
CA VAL A 281 -7.69 21.40 1.34
C VAL A 281 -6.89 22.50 2.04
N GLY A 282 -7.14 23.76 1.70
CA GLY A 282 -6.45 24.90 2.30
C GLY A 282 -4.94 24.81 2.09
N ASP A 283 -4.16 24.91 3.17
CA ASP A 283 -2.68 24.83 3.13
C ASP A 283 -2.16 23.45 2.69
N PHE A 284 -3.03 22.42 2.72
CA PHE A 284 -2.73 21.06 2.27
C PHE A 284 -3.42 20.71 0.95
N ALA A 285 -3.93 21.70 0.22
CA ALA A 285 -4.55 21.47 -1.09
C ALA A 285 -3.57 20.78 -2.06
N PRO A 286 -4.06 19.94 -2.99
CA PRO A 286 -3.22 19.26 -3.96
C PRO A 286 -2.32 20.24 -4.71
N ARG A 287 -1.01 19.97 -4.70
CA ARG A 287 -0.03 20.77 -5.41
C ARG A 287 0.16 20.21 -6.81
N VAL A 288 -0.21 20.98 -7.84
CA VAL A 288 0.09 20.60 -9.22
C VAL A 288 1.59 20.66 -9.49
N VAL A 289 2.10 19.65 -10.20
CA VAL A 289 3.52 19.50 -10.47
C VAL A 289 3.80 19.15 -11.92
N ARG A 290 5.01 19.49 -12.36
CA ARG A 290 5.59 19.08 -13.64
C ARG A 290 7.04 18.66 -13.43
N GLY A 291 7.46 17.59 -14.09
CA GLY A 291 8.84 17.16 -13.96
C GLY A 291 9.19 15.98 -14.83
N ARG A 292 9.97 15.06 -14.25
CA ARG A 292 10.48 13.87 -14.91
C ARG A 292 10.25 12.62 -14.09
N VAL A 293 10.08 11.51 -14.80
CA VAL A 293 10.07 10.16 -14.23
C VAL A 293 11.15 9.35 -14.94
N ARG A 294 11.97 8.64 -14.18
CA ARG A 294 12.95 7.68 -14.70
C ARG A 294 12.66 6.31 -14.11
N ALA A 295 12.75 5.27 -14.93
CA ALA A 295 12.55 3.92 -14.44
C ALA A 295 13.36 2.88 -15.21
N ASN A 296 13.74 1.84 -14.49
CA ASN A 296 14.19 0.55 -15.01
C ASN A 296 13.39 -0.56 -14.32
N ALA A 297 12.08 -0.38 -14.21
CA ALA A 297 11.16 -1.32 -13.59
C ALA A 297 10.03 -1.65 -14.56
N PHE A 298 9.21 -2.66 -14.25
CA PHE A 298 8.05 -3.01 -15.08
C PHE A 298 7.25 -1.77 -15.46
N PRO A 299 6.83 -1.61 -16.72
CA PRO A 299 6.95 -2.56 -17.86
C PRO A 299 8.21 -2.35 -18.74
N TYR A 300 9.26 -1.73 -18.20
CA TYR A 300 10.41 -1.25 -18.95
C TYR A 300 11.75 -1.83 -18.46
N GLU A 301 11.72 -3.04 -17.91
CA GLU A 301 12.91 -3.71 -17.39
C GLU A 301 13.98 -3.89 -18.48
N GLY A 302 15.24 -3.73 -18.07
CA GLY A 302 16.41 -3.95 -18.93
C GLY A 302 16.77 -2.76 -19.83
N VAL A 303 15.95 -1.71 -19.89
CA VAL A 303 16.28 -0.45 -20.57
C VAL A 303 15.74 0.71 -19.75
N GLU A 304 16.65 1.53 -19.21
CA GLU A 304 16.25 2.78 -18.54
C GLU A 304 15.39 3.63 -19.48
N LYS A 305 14.22 4.03 -18.99
CA LYS A 305 13.33 4.99 -19.62
C LYS A 305 13.29 6.26 -18.82
N GLU A 306 13.25 7.38 -19.53
CA GLU A 306 13.02 8.70 -18.99
C GLU A 306 11.85 9.35 -19.72
N TRP A 307 10.90 9.89 -18.95
CA TRP A 307 9.84 10.75 -19.43
C TRP A 307 10.06 12.13 -18.83
N THR A 308 10.04 13.16 -19.69
CA THR A 308 10.14 14.57 -19.27
C THR A 308 8.84 15.30 -19.62
N GLY A 309 8.58 16.40 -18.92
CA GLY A 309 7.31 17.10 -19.07
C GLY A 309 6.12 16.28 -18.58
N VAL A 310 6.35 15.40 -17.60
CA VAL A 310 5.31 14.63 -16.93
C VAL A 310 4.56 15.55 -15.99
N TYR A 311 3.24 15.52 -16.02
CA TYR A 311 2.38 16.33 -15.14
C TYR A 311 1.68 15.47 -14.10
N GLY A 312 1.41 16.05 -12.95
CA GLY A 312 0.86 15.32 -11.81
C GLY A 312 0.33 16.20 -10.69
N VAL A 313 -0.03 15.56 -9.59
CA VAL A 313 -0.40 16.20 -8.33
C VAL A 313 0.34 15.56 -7.17
N GLN A 314 0.73 16.38 -6.20
CA GLN A 314 1.21 15.94 -4.90
C GLN A 314 0.13 16.20 -3.86
N VAL A 315 -0.29 15.16 -3.15
CA VAL A 315 -1.44 15.23 -2.25
C VAL A 315 -1.37 14.12 -1.20
N ALA A 316 -1.72 14.49 0.04
CA ALA A 316 -2.03 13.54 1.10
C ALA A 316 -3.54 13.27 1.13
N THR A 317 -3.92 12.01 1.11
CA THR A 317 -5.33 11.60 1.16
C THR A 317 -5.52 10.51 2.20
N PRO A 318 -6.46 10.64 3.13
CA PRO A 318 -6.84 9.51 3.94
C PRO A 318 -7.62 8.49 3.09
N PHE A 319 -7.51 7.23 3.46
CA PHE A 319 -8.15 6.13 2.75
C PHE A 319 -8.83 5.13 3.66
N ILE A 320 -9.77 4.39 3.06
CA ILE A 320 -10.34 3.17 3.60
C ILE A 320 -10.12 2.08 2.57
N GLU A 321 -9.63 0.93 3.02
CA GLU A 321 -9.35 -0.20 2.17
C GLU A 321 -10.35 -1.33 2.44
N ASN A 322 -11.04 -1.77 1.38
CA ASN A 322 -11.89 -2.96 1.40
C ASN A 322 -11.14 -4.08 0.69
N ASN A 323 -10.51 -4.91 1.51
CA ASN A 323 -9.58 -5.92 1.06
C ASN A 323 -10.29 -7.21 0.57
N TYR A 324 -9.61 -7.95 -0.31
CA TYR A 324 -9.96 -9.29 -0.76
C TYR A 324 -11.35 -9.44 -1.40
N LEU A 325 -11.79 -8.44 -2.17
CA LEU A 325 -13.09 -8.50 -2.84
C LEU A 325 -13.03 -9.38 -4.10
N ASP A 326 -14.12 -10.09 -4.39
CA ASP A 326 -14.30 -10.69 -5.71
C ASP A 326 -14.48 -9.55 -6.73
N CYS A 327 -13.59 -9.46 -7.72
CA CYS A 327 -13.64 -8.39 -8.72
C CYS A 327 -15.01 -8.27 -9.41
N ARG A 328 -15.78 -9.37 -9.53
CA ARG A 328 -17.11 -9.36 -10.14
C ARG A 328 -18.13 -8.56 -9.33
N THR A 329 -17.96 -8.45 -8.01
CA THR A 329 -18.86 -7.64 -7.17
C THR A 329 -18.65 -6.14 -7.36
N MET A 330 -17.58 -5.74 -8.06
CA MET A 330 -17.26 -4.35 -8.38
C MET A 330 -17.87 -3.89 -9.71
N ARG A 331 -18.75 -4.68 -10.33
CA ARG A 331 -19.48 -4.30 -11.53
C ARG A 331 -20.27 -2.99 -11.31
N GLY A 332 -20.07 -2.03 -12.19
CA GLY A 332 -20.71 -0.71 -12.13
C GLY A 332 -20.27 0.14 -10.96
N TYR A 333 -19.20 -0.26 -10.26
CA TYR A 333 -18.60 0.59 -9.25
C TYR A 333 -18.05 1.85 -9.91
N ALA A 334 -18.64 2.98 -9.59
CA ALA A 334 -18.28 4.28 -10.13
C ALA A 334 -17.37 5.05 -9.16
N GLY A 335 -16.57 4.35 -8.35
CA GLY A 335 -15.90 4.96 -7.20
C GLY A 335 -16.93 5.37 -6.15
N THR A 336 -16.68 6.51 -5.53
CA THR A 336 -17.63 7.22 -4.67
C THR A 336 -18.81 7.87 -5.42
N GLY A 337 -19.06 7.54 -6.70
CA GLY A 337 -20.30 7.80 -7.44
C GLY A 337 -20.84 9.23 -7.39
N GLY A 338 -20.59 10.04 -8.43
CA GLY A 338 -21.06 11.44 -8.50
C GLY A 338 -19.99 12.44 -8.07
N LEU A 339 -20.36 13.71 -7.82
CA LEU A 339 -19.49 14.84 -7.41
C LEU A 339 -18.48 14.42 -6.33
N GLY A 340 -17.31 13.94 -6.74
CA GLY A 340 -16.47 12.92 -6.07
C GLY A 340 -15.83 13.31 -4.74
N ASP A 341 -16.63 13.76 -3.79
CA ASP A 341 -16.29 13.87 -2.40
C ASP A 341 -17.23 12.95 -1.64
N SER A 342 -16.65 11.99 -0.94
CA SER A 342 -17.33 11.35 0.16
C SER A 342 -17.69 12.44 1.17
N PHE A 343 -18.92 12.93 1.09
CA PHE A 343 -19.55 13.73 2.13
C PHE A 343 -19.51 12.91 3.42
N VAL A 344 -18.46 13.12 4.19
CA VAL A 344 -18.58 13.09 5.64
C VAL A 344 -19.40 14.34 5.96
N GLU A 345 -20.73 14.23 5.95
CA GLU A 345 -21.48 15.13 6.81
C GLU A 345 -20.99 14.88 8.23
N ASP A 346 -20.65 15.97 8.90
CA ASP A 346 -20.47 16.04 10.33
C ASP A 346 -21.81 15.65 10.98
N ILE A 347 -22.07 14.36 11.18
CA ILE A 347 -23.21 13.86 11.97
C ILE A 347 -22.85 14.07 13.46
N GLY A 348 -22.65 15.34 13.81
CA GLY A 348 -22.05 15.77 15.07
C GLY A 348 -22.48 17.17 15.48
N SER A 349 -23.69 17.62 15.11
CA SER A 349 -24.25 18.86 15.71
C SER A 349 -25.77 19.07 15.59
N SER A 350 -26.60 18.04 15.34
CA SER A 350 -28.06 18.24 15.32
C SER A 350 -28.91 16.99 15.57
N TRP A 351 -28.67 16.31 16.69
CA TRP A 351 -29.72 15.48 17.32
C TRP A 351 -29.79 15.80 18.81
N GLY A 352 -30.21 17.03 19.08
CA GLY A 352 -30.75 17.45 20.36
C GLY A 352 -32.12 18.08 20.10
N SER A 353 -33.13 17.61 20.82
CA SER A 353 -34.54 18.04 20.84
C SER A 353 -35.33 17.88 19.53
N GLU A 354 -35.95 16.72 19.34
CA GLU A 354 -37.40 16.57 19.15
C GLU A 354 -37.75 15.08 18.97
N LEU A 355 -38.04 14.41 20.10
CA LEU A 355 -39.13 13.47 20.38
C LEU A 355 -38.87 12.73 21.70
#